data_AF-A0A3A5MQS7-F1
#
_entry.id   AF-A0A3A5MQS7-F1
#
_cell.length_a   1.000
_cell.length_b   1.000
_cell.length_c   1.000
_cell.angle_alpha   90.00
_cell.angle_beta   90.00
_cell.angle_gamma   90.00
#
_symmetry.space_group_name_H-M   'P 1'
#
loop_
_entity.id
_entity.type
_entity.pdbx_description
1 polymer ?
#
loop_
_entity_poly.entity_id
_entity_poly.type
_entity_poly.pdbx_seq_one_letter_code
_entity_poly.pdbx_strand_id
1 'polypeptide(L)'
;MWIHVDSGHGLVVSSGDPYTGLSEGKSPKTRNPKGARFLQSVSPSGQASFFSVVAESGDTVDLDDMWVLLYHEAGGRVNAELSSPMGVEGERIVSWTTRILMPPYDLATNAFSFEDGRDEQDLGFIVTRRA
;
A
#
# COMPACT_ATOMS: atom_id res chain seq x y z
N MET A 1 7.09 -9.69 0.61
CA MET A 1 5.99 -9.50 -0.35
C MET A 1 5.04 -10.66 -0.11
N TRP A 2 3.76 -10.38 0.11
CA TRP A 2 2.73 -11.39 0.27
C TRP A 2 1.94 -11.48 -1.04
N ILE A 3 1.75 -12.70 -1.53
CA ILE A 3 1.03 -12.94 -2.78
C ILE A 3 -0.10 -13.89 -2.44
N HIS A 4 -1.33 -13.47 -2.70
CA HIS A 4 -2.49 -14.34 -2.57
C HIS A 4 -2.84 -14.89 -3.95
N VAL A 5 -2.26 -16.05 -4.25
CA VAL A 5 -2.28 -16.71 -5.57
C VAL A 5 -3.70 -16.93 -6.10
N ASP A 6 -4.61 -17.40 -5.26
CA ASP A 6 -5.98 -17.75 -5.66
C ASP A 6 -6.84 -16.55 -6.05
N SER A 7 -6.45 -15.34 -5.61
CA SER A 7 -7.20 -14.12 -5.90
C SER A 7 -6.49 -13.19 -6.87
N GLY A 8 -5.33 -13.58 -7.42
CA GLY A 8 -4.55 -12.72 -8.31
C GLY A 8 -4.14 -11.39 -7.65
N HIS A 9 -4.03 -11.32 -6.32
CA HIS A 9 -3.73 -10.06 -5.62
C HIS A 9 -2.35 -10.11 -4.96
N GLY A 10 -1.52 -9.13 -5.29
CA GLY A 10 -0.26 -8.88 -4.60
C GLY A 10 -0.43 -7.87 -3.47
N LEU A 11 0.24 -8.10 -2.35
CA LEU A 11 0.39 -7.12 -1.27
C LEU A 11 1.86 -6.94 -0.88
N VAL A 12 2.35 -5.70 -0.96
CA VAL A 12 3.69 -5.32 -0.50
C VAL A 12 3.59 -4.32 0.64
N VAL A 13 4.32 -4.55 1.72
CA VAL A 13 4.46 -3.58 2.79
C VAL A 13 5.70 -2.72 2.52
N SER A 14 5.58 -1.40 2.62
CA SER A 14 6.70 -0.48 2.44
C SER A 14 6.58 0.71 3.38
N SER A 15 7.70 1.23 3.86
CA SER A 15 7.72 2.55 4.50
C SER A 15 7.52 3.65 3.45
N GLY A 16 6.72 4.66 3.80
CA GLY A 16 6.48 5.86 3.02
C GLY A 16 7.17 7.10 3.58
N ASP A 17 6.82 8.25 3.01
CA ASP A 17 7.26 9.56 3.43
C ASP A 17 6.21 10.23 4.35
N PRO A 18 6.47 11.46 4.86
CA PRO A 18 5.55 12.12 5.78
C PRO A 18 4.14 12.42 5.24
N TYR A 19 3.89 12.27 3.94
CA TYR A 19 2.56 12.46 3.35
C TYR A 19 1.71 11.18 3.36
N THR A 20 2.27 10.05 3.82
CA THR A 20 1.58 8.76 3.92
C THR A 20 0.41 8.83 4.91
N GLY A 21 -0.75 8.31 4.49
CA GLY A 21 -1.97 8.27 5.31
C GLY A 21 -2.66 9.63 5.47
N LEU A 22 -2.21 10.68 4.77
CA LEU A 22 -2.85 11.99 4.78
C LEU A 22 -3.79 12.17 3.58
N SER A 23 -4.98 12.72 3.84
CA SER A 23 -5.97 13.07 2.83
C SER A 23 -5.59 14.32 2.03
N GLU A 24 -4.91 15.26 2.68
CA GLU A 24 -4.45 16.51 2.09
C GLU A 24 -2.92 16.57 1.97
N GLY A 25 -2.42 17.40 1.05
CA GLY A 25 -0.99 17.59 0.82
C GLY A 25 -0.49 16.94 -0.47
N LYS A 26 0.79 16.56 -0.51
CA LYS A 26 1.41 15.93 -1.68
C LYS A 26 1.09 14.43 -1.72
N SER A 27 1.13 13.84 -2.91
CA SER A 27 1.05 12.37 -3.04
C SER A 27 2.23 11.72 -2.30
N PRO A 28 1.98 10.67 -1.51
CA PRO A 28 3.04 10.01 -0.76
C PRO A 28 3.98 9.26 -1.69
N LYS A 29 5.21 9.07 -1.24
CA LYS A 29 6.24 8.33 -1.96
C LYS A 29 6.76 7.17 -1.14
N THR A 30 7.15 6.09 -1.79
CA THR A 30 7.90 5.04 -1.09
C THR A 30 9.26 5.59 -0.66
N ARG A 31 9.63 5.43 0.61
CA ARG A 31 10.90 5.94 1.15
C ARG A 31 12.12 5.26 0.54
N ASN A 32 12.05 3.93 0.46
CA ASN A 32 13.14 3.08 -0.02
C ASN A 32 12.97 2.75 -1.50
N PRO A 33 14.08 2.66 -2.26
CA PRO A 33 14.05 2.20 -3.64
C PRO A 33 13.42 0.80 -3.72
N LYS A 34 12.77 0.53 -4.84
CA LYS A 34 12.18 -0.76 -5.18
C LYS A 34 13.05 -1.43 -6.23
N GLY A 35 13.16 -2.75 -6.17
CA GLY A 35 13.93 -3.50 -7.15
C GLY A 35 13.33 -3.39 -8.55
N ALA A 36 14.19 -3.47 -9.58
CA ALA A 36 13.80 -3.31 -10.98
C ALA A 36 12.61 -4.19 -11.40
N ARG A 37 12.52 -5.43 -10.89
CA ARG A 37 11.38 -6.33 -11.16
C ARG A 37 10.05 -5.78 -10.65
N PHE A 38 10.04 -5.21 -9.45
CA PHE A 38 8.85 -4.59 -8.89
C PHE A 38 8.49 -3.30 -9.65
N LEU A 39 9.48 -2.52 -10.09
CA LEU A 39 9.21 -1.30 -10.86
C LEU A 39 8.67 -1.61 -12.26
N GLN A 40 9.13 -2.68 -12.89
CA GLN A 40 8.62 -3.14 -14.18
C GLN A 40 7.13 -3.48 -14.12
N SER A 41 6.68 -4.08 -13.02
CA SER A 41 5.29 -4.44 -12.85
C SER A 41 4.38 -3.22 -12.57
N VAL A 42 4.94 -2.10 -12.13
CA VAL A 42 4.20 -0.84 -11.86
C VAL A 42 4.20 0.11 -13.07
N SER A 43 5.10 -0.07 -14.05
CA SER A 43 5.32 0.91 -15.11
C SER A 43 4.16 0.97 -16.11
N PRO A 44 3.63 2.17 -16.46
CA PRO A 44 2.53 2.34 -17.40
C PRO A 44 2.81 1.88 -18.84
N SER A 45 4.09 1.63 -19.19
CA SER A 45 4.53 1.35 -20.56
C SER A 45 4.17 -0.05 -21.09
N GLY A 46 3.50 -0.89 -20.28
CA GLY A 46 3.11 -2.24 -20.66
C GLY A 46 1.59 -2.41 -20.59
N GLN A 47 0.94 -2.41 -21.76
CA GLN A 47 -0.42 -2.89 -22.03
C GLN A 47 -0.98 -3.82 -20.95
N ALA A 48 -2.03 -3.42 -20.23
CA ALA A 48 -2.85 -4.30 -19.37
C ALA A 48 -2.06 -5.47 -18.75
N SER A 49 -0.89 -5.17 -18.17
CA SER A 49 0.10 -6.22 -17.92
C SER A 49 -0.18 -6.80 -16.56
N PHE A 50 -0.75 -7.99 -16.56
CA PHE A 50 -0.75 -8.93 -15.45
C PHE A 50 0.60 -8.84 -14.72
N PHE A 51 0.60 -8.66 -13.40
CA PHE A 51 1.85 -8.59 -12.64
C PHE A 51 2.39 -10.02 -12.54
N SER A 52 3.27 -10.42 -13.46
CA SER A 52 3.89 -11.74 -13.37
C SER A 52 4.95 -11.74 -12.26
N VAL A 53 4.64 -12.35 -11.12
CA VAL A 53 5.55 -12.51 -9.99
C VAL A 53 5.93 -13.99 -9.86
N VAL A 54 7.22 -14.27 -9.69
CA VAL A 54 7.69 -15.64 -9.39
C VAL A 54 7.41 -15.92 -7.92
N ALA A 55 6.48 -16.82 -7.66
CA ALA A 55 6.18 -17.32 -6.32
C ALA A 55 7.39 -18.09 -5.74
N GLU A 56 7.42 -18.30 -4.42
CA GLU A 56 8.48 -19.11 -3.79
C GLU A 56 8.51 -20.56 -4.30
N SER A 57 7.41 -21.06 -4.86
CA SER A 57 7.35 -22.35 -5.55
C SER A 57 8.11 -22.39 -6.88
N GLY A 58 8.54 -21.22 -7.39
CA GLY A 58 9.16 -21.08 -8.71
C GLY A 58 8.16 -20.85 -9.83
N ASP A 59 6.86 -20.89 -9.55
CA ASP A 59 5.80 -20.65 -10.53
C ASP A 59 5.65 -19.15 -10.80
N THR A 60 5.46 -18.79 -12.07
CA THR A 60 5.06 -17.44 -12.44
C THR A 60 3.56 -17.29 -12.21
N VAL A 61 3.19 -16.38 -11.33
CA VAL A 61 1.80 -16.05 -11.01
C VAL A 61 1.50 -14.70 -11.61
N ASP A 62 0.49 -14.67 -12.47
CA ASP A 62 -0.07 -13.43 -12.99
C ASP A 62 -1.02 -12.84 -11.94
N LEU A 63 -0.73 -11.62 -11.48
CA LEU A 63 -1.63 -10.88 -10.60
C LEU A 63 -2.49 -9.92 -11.41
N ASP A 64 -3.76 -9.84 -11.04
CA ASP A 64 -4.73 -8.89 -11.56
C ASP A 64 -4.46 -7.50 -11.01
N ASP A 65 -4.14 -7.39 -9.70
CA ASP A 65 -3.78 -6.12 -9.05
C ASP A 65 -2.64 -6.26 -8.04
N MET A 66 -1.89 -5.18 -7.88
CA MET A 66 -0.84 -5.01 -6.88
C MET A 66 -1.21 -3.88 -5.92
N TRP A 67 -1.17 -4.17 -4.62
CA TRP A 67 -1.42 -3.20 -3.57
C TRP A 67 -0.18 -2.99 -2.71
N VAL A 68 0.04 -1.75 -2.29
CA VAL A 68 1.11 -1.39 -1.36
C VAL A 68 0.51 -0.90 -0.06
N LEU A 69 0.74 -1.64 1.02
CA LEU A 69 0.52 -1.16 2.39
C LEU A 69 1.68 -0.23 2.74
N LEU A 70 1.43 1.07 2.59
CA LEU A 70 2.39 2.12 2.86
C LEU A 70 2.21 2.60 4.30
N TYR A 71 3.29 2.72 5.07
CA TYR A 71 3.23 3.22 6.44
C TYR A 71 4.32 4.25 6.73
N HIS A 72 4.02 5.22 7.59
CA HIS A 72 4.97 6.20 8.09
C HIS A 72 4.76 6.38 9.59
N GLU A 73 5.80 6.07 10.36
CA GLU A 73 5.83 6.29 11.80
C GLU A 73 6.43 7.66 12.11
N ALA A 74 5.70 8.49 12.86
CA ALA A 74 6.20 9.74 13.39
C ALA A 74 5.43 10.17 14.64
N GLY A 75 6.15 10.72 15.62
CA GLY A 75 5.53 11.32 16.82
C GLY A 75 4.70 10.34 17.64
N GLY A 76 5.09 9.06 17.71
CA GLY A 76 4.35 8.03 18.45
C GLY A 76 3.10 7.52 17.74
N ARG A 77 2.90 7.87 16.46
CA ARG A 77 1.78 7.41 15.64
C ARG A 77 2.28 6.74 14.37
N VAL A 78 1.50 5.81 13.85
CA VAL A 78 1.68 5.21 12.53
C VAL A 78 0.54 5.65 11.63
N ASN A 79 0.85 6.46 10.63
CA ASN A 79 -0.07 6.73 9.53
C ASN A 79 0.12 5.65 8.48
N ALA A 80 -0.97 5.07 7.99
CA ALA A 80 -0.89 4.04 6.98
C ALA A 80 -1.97 4.21 5.91
N GLU A 81 -1.68 3.69 4.71
CA GLU A 81 -2.63 3.61 3.62
C GLU A 81 -2.41 2.34 2.80
N LEU A 82 -3.47 1.84 2.19
CA LEU A 82 -3.42 0.79 1.19
C LEU A 82 -3.61 1.42 -0.18
N SER A 83 -2.54 1.42 -1.00
CA SER A 83 -2.50 2.20 -2.23
C SER A 83 -2.10 1.34 -3.43
N SER A 84 -2.84 1.49 -4.53
CA SER A 84 -2.54 0.84 -5.82
C SER A 84 -1.55 1.71 -6.60
N PRO A 85 -0.34 1.21 -6.93
CA PRO A 85 0.72 2.01 -7.52
C PRO A 85 0.45 2.27 -9.01
N MET A 86 0.69 3.51 -9.45
CA MET A 86 0.45 3.94 -10.83
C MET A 86 1.73 4.39 -11.55
N GLY A 87 2.70 4.94 -10.82
CA GLY A 87 3.86 5.55 -11.46
C GLY A 87 5.09 5.60 -10.57
N VAL A 88 6.23 5.57 -11.26
CA VAL A 88 7.56 5.48 -10.66
C VAL A 88 8.44 6.65 -11.13
N GLU A 89 9.22 7.22 -10.21
CA GLU A 89 10.29 8.17 -10.51
C GLU A 89 11.60 7.57 -9.98
N GLY A 90 12.54 7.28 -10.89
CA GLY A 90 13.74 6.52 -10.57
C GLY A 90 13.35 5.15 -10.01
N GLU A 91 13.75 4.87 -8.77
CA GLU A 91 13.47 3.60 -8.09
C GLU A 91 12.32 3.69 -7.07
N ARG A 92 11.52 4.76 -7.08
CA ARG A 92 10.45 4.97 -6.09
C ARG A 92 9.10 5.06 -6.75
N ILE A 93 8.07 4.53 -6.10
CA ILE A 93 6.68 4.80 -6.47
C ILE A 93 6.33 6.19 -5.96
N VAL A 94 5.71 6.99 -6.82
CA VAL A 94 5.38 8.40 -6.54
C VAL A 94 3.94 8.78 -6.83
N SER A 95 3.19 7.91 -7.51
CA SER A 95 1.80 8.14 -7.84
C SER A 95 0.98 6.85 -7.72
N TRP A 96 -0.31 7.03 -7.45
CA TRP A 96 -1.22 5.96 -7.03
C TRP A 96 -2.58 6.15 -7.70
N THR A 97 -3.19 5.06 -8.19
CA THR A 97 -4.51 5.10 -8.83
C THR A 97 -5.61 5.20 -7.78
N THR A 98 -5.50 4.39 -6.72
CA THR A 98 -6.44 4.31 -5.60
C THR A 98 -5.68 4.39 -4.29
N ARG A 99 -6.20 5.13 -3.32
CA ARG A 99 -5.66 5.25 -1.95
C ARG A 99 -6.77 5.01 -0.94
N ILE A 100 -6.63 3.97 -0.12
CA ILE A 100 -7.51 3.70 1.02
C ILE A 100 -6.76 4.12 2.27
N LEU A 101 -7.17 5.25 2.86
CA LEU A 101 -6.53 5.82 4.03
C LEU A 101 -7.00 5.10 5.28
N MET A 102 -6.07 4.67 6.12
CA MET A 102 -6.41 4.10 7.41
C MET A 102 -6.36 5.19 8.49
N PRO A 103 -7.22 5.09 9.52
CA PRO A 103 -7.09 5.91 10.70
C PRO A 103 -5.67 5.76 11.28
N PRO A 104 -5.07 6.83 11.82
CA PRO A 104 -3.76 6.75 12.46
C PRO A 104 -3.78 5.79 13.65
N TYR A 105 -2.73 4.98 13.77
CA TYR A 105 -2.53 4.09 14.91
C TYR A 105 -1.67 4.76 15.96
N ASP A 106 -2.19 4.91 17.19
CA ASP A 106 -1.46 5.47 18.31
C ASP A 106 -0.68 4.36 19.04
N LEU A 107 0.64 4.51 19.11
CA LEU A 107 1.53 3.51 19.71
C LEU A 107 1.47 3.53 21.25
N ALA A 108 1.06 4.63 21.87
CA ALA A 108 0.94 4.74 23.32
C ALA A 108 -0.32 4.06 23.84
N THR A 109 -1.44 4.20 23.13
CA THR A 109 -2.72 3.55 23.49
C THR A 109 -2.93 2.21 22.80
N ASN A 110 -2.08 1.87 21.83
CA ASN A 110 -2.17 0.66 21.02
C ASN A 110 -3.55 0.51 20.34
N ALA A 111 -4.03 1.61 19.76
CA ALA A 111 -5.37 1.73 19.19
C ALA A 111 -5.40 2.66 17.97
N PHE A 112 -6.36 2.43 17.08
CA PHE A 112 -6.66 3.36 15.99
C PHE A 112 -7.40 4.59 16.53
N SER A 113 -7.00 5.77 16.05
CA SER A 113 -7.67 7.03 16.35
C SER A 113 -8.58 7.41 15.17
N PHE A 114 -9.88 7.36 15.40
CA PHE A 114 -10.88 7.80 14.43
C PHE A 114 -11.23 9.26 14.75
N GLU A 115 -11.28 10.13 13.75
CA GLU A 115 -11.85 11.46 13.97
C GLU A 115 -13.37 11.33 14.05
N ASP A 116 -13.96 11.76 15.17
CA ASP A 116 -15.42 11.82 15.37
C ASP A 116 -16.01 12.89 14.44
N GLY A 117 -16.20 12.56 13.16
CA GLY A 117 -16.89 13.47 12.24
C GLY A 117 -16.71 13.21 10.75
N ARG A 118 -17.44 12.23 10.19
CA ARG A 118 -18.36 12.41 9.04
C ARG A 118 -18.93 11.08 8.52
N ASP A 119 -20.24 10.94 8.72
CA ASP A 119 -21.31 10.37 7.88
C ASP A 119 -20.97 9.27 6.83
N GLU A 120 -21.50 8.08 7.13
CA GLU A 120 -22.26 7.19 6.23
C GLU A 120 -21.72 6.93 4.80
N GLN A 121 -20.43 6.65 4.60
CA GLN A 121 -19.98 5.69 3.56
C GLN A 121 -18.76 4.86 4.03
N ASP A 122 -18.66 4.59 5.33
CA ASP A 122 -17.54 3.85 5.88
C ASP A 122 -17.64 2.36 5.52
N LEU A 123 -16.75 1.91 4.66
CA LEU A 123 -16.30 0.51 4.67
C LEU A 123 -15.56 0.26 6.00
N GLY A 124 -16.34 0.08 7.06
CA GLY A 124 -15.82 -0.33 8.36
C GLY A 124 -15.40 -1.80 8.31
N PHE A 125 -14.10 -2.07 8.51
CA PHE A 125 -13.62 -3.43 8.73
C PHE A 125 -13.01 -3.56 10.12
N ILE A 126 -13.28 -4.69 10.76
CA ILE A 126 -12.79 -4.99 12.10
C ILE A 126 -11.39 -5.60 11.98
N VAL A 127 -10.36 -4.87 12.42
CA VAL A 127 -9.01 -5.41 12.56
C VAL A 127 -8.93 -6.21 13.86
N THR A 128 -8.81 -7.53 13.77
CA THR A 128 -8.67 -8.40 14.95
C THR A 128 -7.26 -8.98 14.99
N ARG A 129 -6.62 -8.97 16.16
CA ARG A 129 -5.35 -9.68 16.37
C ARG A 129 -5.62 -11.18 16.36
N ARG A 130 -4.94 -11.92 15.47
CA ARG A 130 -4.97 -13.39 15.50
C ARG A 130 -4.20 -13.85 16.75
N ALA A 131 -4.85 -14.66 17.58
CA ALA A 131 -4.27 -15.32 18.75
C ALA A 131 -3.31 -16.43 18.34
#